data_AF-A0A537AS45-F1
#
_entry.id   AF-A0A537AS45-F1
#
_cell.length_a   1.000
_cell.length_b   1.000
_cell.length_c   1.000
_cell.angle_alpha   90.00
_cell.angle_beta   90.00
_cell.angle_gamma   90.00
#
_symmetry.space_group_name_H-M   'P 1'
#
loop_
_entity.id
_entity.type
_entity.pdbx_description
1 polymer ?
#
loop_
_entity_poly.entity_id
_entity_poly.type
_entity_poly.pdbx_seq_one_letter_code
_entity_poly.pdbx_strand_id
1 'polypeptide(L)'
;MRDDVDRDLAESSVFPGDPSRLTALSDGVFAVALTLLVLDVKPPQVNPALLGSAVLAMAPRLGIFALSFAIVTYYWVSHHSVFTYVRTTDRGLLWLNMLFLFTIVVLPFSAAVLADYPRTAPAIALYGTNVALCSVA
;
A
#
# COMPACT_ATOMS: atom_id res chain seq x y z
N MET A 1 26.67 29.25 -29.32
CA MET A 1 25.84 29.90 -28.28
C MET A 1 24.34 29.61 -28.44
N ARG A 2 23.71 29.85 -29.61
CA ARG A 2 22.35 29.30 -29.87
C ARG A 2 22.35 27.77 -29.98
N ASP A 3 23.38 27.21 -30.62
CA ASP A 3 23.53 25.77 -30.79
C ASP A 3 23.73 25.01 -29.47
N ASP A 4 24.29 25.66 -28.43
CA ASP A 4 24.48 25.05 -27.11
C ASP A 4 23.16 25.02 -26.32
N VAL A 5 22.35 26.07 -26.44
CA VAL A 5 21.00 26.14 -25.86
C VAL A 5 20.07 25.14 -26.54
N ASP A 6 20.12 25.01 -27.87
CA ASP A 6 19.32 24.01 -28.59
C ASP A 6 19.76 22.56 -28.28
N ARG A 7 21.05 22.34 -27.94
CA ARG A 7 21.58 21.05 -27.48
C ARG A 7 21.12 20.71 -26.06
N ASP A 8 21.09 21.68 -25.16
CA ASP A 8 20.54 21.53 -23.80
C ASP A 8 19.01 21.31 -23.81
N LEU A 9 18.30 21.89 -24.79
CA LEU A 9 16.87 21.68 -25.02
C LEU A 9 16.56 20.31 -25.68
N ALA A 10 17.48 19.80 -26.49
CA ALA A 10 17.40 18.44 -27.05
C ALA A 10 17.73 17.36 -26.00
N GLU A 11 18.68 17.62 -25.09
CA GLU A 11 18.99 16.72 -23.97
C GLU A 11 17.89 16.68 -22.91
N SER A 12 17.12 17.77 -22.74
CA SER A 12 16.00 17.85 -21.79
C SER A 12 14.65 17.35 -22.32
N SER A 13 14.54 17.05 -23.63
CA SER A 13 13.28 16.59 -24.26
C SER A 13 13.18 15.06 -24.42
N VAL A 14 14.19 14.32 -23.99
CA VAL A 14 14.13 12.86 -23.83
C VAL A 14 13.99 12.60 -22.34
N PHE A 15 12.77 12.40 -21.82
CA PHE A 15 12.58 12.03 -20.41
C PHE A 15 12.51 10.50 -20.25
N PRO A 16 13.62 9.78 -20.00
CA PRO A 16 13.53 8.62 -19.14
C PRO A 16 13.02 9.13 -17.79
N GLY A 17 11.81 8.74 -17.40
CA GLY A 17 11.21 9.25 -16.17
C GLY A 17 12.14 8.99 -15.00
N ASP A 18 12.53 10.03 -14.28
CA ASP A 18 13.35 9.92 -13.07
C ASP A 18 12.67 8.94 -12.10
N PRO A 19 13.26 7.75 -11.86
CA PRO A 19 12.67 6.74 -10.98
C PRO A 19 12.41 7.27 -9.58
N SER A 20 13.16 8.28 -9.13
CA SER A 20 13.04 8.86 -7.78
C SER A 20 11.65 9.42 -7.50
N ARG A 21 11.00 10.04 -8.50
CA ARG A 21 9.64 10.59 -8.36
C ARG A 21 8.59 9.49 -8.22
N LEU A 22 8.76 8.41 -8.98
CA LEU A 22 7.85 7.27 -8.92
C LEU A 22 7.99 6.54 -7.57
N THR A 23 9.22 6.34 -7.11
CA THR A 23 9.50 5.78 -5.78
C THR A 23 8.91 6.65 -4.67
N ALA A 24 9.11 7.98 -4.73
CA ALA A 24 8.56 8.90 -3.72
C ALA A 24 7.03 8.88 -3.67
N LEU A 25 6.36 8.75 -4.82
CA LEU A 25 4.90 8.57 -4.87
C LEU A 25 4.48 7.25 -4.24
N SER A 26 5.16 6.15 -4.59
CA SER A 26 4.90 4.83 -4.01
C SER A 26 5.09 4.84 -2.49
N ASP A 27 6.18 5.40 -1.99
CA ASP A 27 6.46 5.53 -0.55
C ASP A 27 5.35 6.31 0.17
N GLY A 28 4.88 7.40 -0.44
CA GLY A 28 3.75 8.18 0.09
C GLY A 28 2.47 7.34 0.20
N VAL A 29 2.16 6.55 -0.83
CA VAL A 29 0.97 5.68 -0.84
C VAL A 29 1.09 4.56 0.21
N PHE A 30 2.25 3.92 0.32
CA PHE A 30 2.50 2.91 1.35
C PHE A 30 2.36 3.49 2.76
N ALA A 31 2.93 4.67 3.02
CA ALA A 31 2.82 5.34 4.31
C ALA A 31 1.36 5.65 4.68
N VAL A 32 0.56 6.15 3.71
CA VAL A 32 -0.87 6.38 3.92
C VAL A 32 -1.60 5.06 4.18
N ALA A 33 -1.36 4.00 3.40
CA ALA A 33 -2.01 2.71 3.60
C ALA A 33 -1.71 2.12 5.00
N LEU A 34 -0.46 2.20 5.47
CA LEU A 34 -0.06 1.75 6.80
C LEU A 34 -0.79 2.51 7.92
N THR A 35 -0.95 3.82 7.76
CA THR A 35 -1.65 4.65 8.76
C THR A 35 -3.16 4.46 8.73
N LEU A 36 -3.76 4.17 7.57
CA LEU A 36 -5.19 3.89 7.47
C LEU A 36 -5.59 2.59 8.20
N LEU A 37 -4.72 1.58 8.22
CA LEU A 37 -5.00 0.29 8.87
C LEU A 37 -5.39 0.44 10.34
N VAL A 38 -4.76 1.36 11.09
CA VAL A 38 -5.06 1.52 12.52
C VAL A 38 -6.37 2.26 12.75
N LEU A 39 -6.83 3.08 11.80
CA LEU A 39 -8.05 3.88 11.95
C LEU A 39 -9.30 3.00 12.04
N ASP A 40 -9.27 1.80 11.45
CA ASP A 40 -10.37 0.84 11.56
C ASP A 40 -10.36 0.03 12.85
N VAL A 41 -9.31 0.12 13.68
CA VAL A 41 -9.29 -0.46 15.03
C VAL A 41 -9.94 0.53 16.01
N LYS A 42 -11.27 0.61 15.96
CA LYS A 42 -12.04 1.54 16.78
C LYS A 42 -12.11 1.07 18.24
N PRO A 43 -11.85 1.95 19.24
CA PRO A 43 -12.00 1.61 20.65
C PRO A 43 -13.40 1.10 20.98
N PRO A 44 -13.53 0.15 21.93
CA PRO A 44 -14.83 -0.41 22.28
C PRO A 44 -15.67 0.62 23.05
N GLN A 45 -16.91 0.83 22.62
CA GLN A 45 -17.85 1.74 23.29
C GLN A 45 -18.64 0.98 24.38
N VAL A 46 -17.99 0.72 25.51
CA VAL A 46 -18.57 -0.03 26.65
C VAL A 46 -18.46 0.75 27.96
N ASN A 47 -19.24 0.34 28.97
CA ASN A 47 -19.09 0.86 30.32
C ASN A 47 -17.65 0.62 30.84
N PRO A 48 -17.02 1.58 31.55
CA PRO A 48 -15.67 1.41 32.10
C PRO A 48 -15.44 0.10 32.87
N ALA A 49 -16.45 -0.42 33.57
CA ALA A 49 -16.36 -1.69 34.29
C ALA A 49 -16.12 -2.92 33.39
N LEU A 50 -16.47 -2.83 32.09
CA LEU A 50 -16.33 -3.90 31.10
C LEU A 50 -15.17 -3.65 30.12
N LEU A 51 -14.39 -2.59 30.30
CA LEU A 51 -13.34 -2.22 29.35
C LEU A 51 -12.31 -3.33 29.15
N GLY A 52 -11.87 -3.99 30.23
CA GLY A 52 -10.88 -5.06 30.16
C GLY A 52 -11.34 -6.27 29.32
N SER A 53 -12.57 -6.74 29.52
CA SER A 53 -13.12 -7.84 28.73
C SER A 53 -13.42 -7.44 27.28
N ALA A 54 -13.84 -6.20 27.05
CA ALA A 54 -14.08 -5.68 25.71
C ALA A 54 -12.77 -5.55 24.91
N VAL A 55 -11.68 -5.10 25.53
CA VAL A 55 -10.36 -5.06 24.88
C VAL A 55 -9.88 -6.46 24.53
N LEU A 56 -10.05 -7.44 25.42
CA LEU A 56 -9.67 -8.83 25.13
C LEU A 56 -10.50 -9.41 23.96
N ALA A 57 -11.78 -9.06 23.87
CA ALA A 57 -12.64 -9.46 22.75
C ALA A 57 -12.20 -8.87 21.40
N MET A 58 -11.40 -7.80 21.39
CA MET A 58 -10.84 -7.20 20.17
C MET A 58 -9.56 -7.89 19.68
N ALA A 59 -9.01 -8.87 20.41
CA ALA A 59 -7.78 -9.56 20.01
C ALA A 59 -7.79 -10.08 18.56
N PRO A 60 -8.89 -10.66 18.02
CA PRO A 60 -8.94 -11.08 16.62
C PRO A 60 -8.83 -9.92 15.63
N ARG A 61 -9.48 -8.78 15.92
CA ARG A 61 -9.41 -7.55 15.11
C ARG A 61 -7.99 -7.00 15.09
N LEU A 62 -7.33 -6.97 16.25
CA LEU A 62 -5.92 -6.59 16.37
C LEU A 62 -5.00 -7.55 15.60
N GLY A 63 -5.30 -8.84 15.57
CA GLY A 63 -4.58 -9.83 14.77
C GLY A 63 -4.67 -9.56 13.27
N ILE A 64 -5.86 -9.25 12.76
CA ILE A 64 -6.08 -8.89 11.35
C ILE A 64 -5.35 -7.60 10.99
N PHE A 65 -5.42 -6.58 11.87
CA PHE A 65 -4.65 -5.36 11.73
C PHE A 65 -3.14 -5.62 11.64
N ALA A 66 -2.57 -6.35 12.62
CA ALA A 66 -1.15 -6.63 12.69
C ALA A 66 -0.65 -7.43 11.47
N LEU A 67 -1.43 -8.43 11.04
CA LEU A 67 -1.14 -9.19 9.83
C LEU A 67 -1.15 -8.30 8.59
N SER A 68 -2.15 -7.44 8.44
CA SER A 68 -2.27 -6.52 7.30
C SER A 68 -1.11 -5.51 7.28
N PHE A 69 -0.73 -4.99 8.45
CA PHE A 69 0.40 -4.08 8.60
C PHE A 69 1.71 -4.75 8.17
N ALA A 70 1.94 -6.00 8.62
CA ALA A 70 3.11 -6.77 8.23
C ALA A 70 3.15 -7.04 6.72
N ILE A 71 2.00 -7.36 6.10
CA ILE A 71 1.89 -7.58 4.66
C ILE A 71 2.21 -6.32 3.86
N VAL A 72 1.62 -5.17 4.22
CA VAL A 72 1.89 -3.89 3.54
C VAL A 72 3.37 -3.51 3.69
N THR A 73 3.94 -3.69 4.88
CA THR A 73 5.36 -3.44 5.14
C THR A 73 6.26 -4.35 4.30
N TYR A 74 5.91 -5.63 4.19
CA TYR A 74 6.63 -6.59 3.33
C TYR A 74 6.64 -6.15 1.87
N TYR A 75 5.48 -5.77 1.32
CA TYR A 75 5.40 -5.27 -0.05
C TYR A 75 6.17 -3.98 -0.25
N TRP A 76 6.18 -3.07 0.72
CA TRP A 76 6.98 -1.85 0.67
C TRP A 76 8.49 -2.18 0.60
N VAL A 77 8.99 -3.08 1.44
CA VAL A 77 10.41 -3.51 1.42
C VAL A 77 10.77 -4.16 0.07
N SER A 78 9.89 -5.02 -0.44
CA SER A 78 10.08 -5.68 -1.74
C SER A 78 10.10 -4.64 -2.88
N HIS A 79 9.16 -3.70 -2.88
CA HIS A 79 9.08 -2.63 -3.88
C HIS A 79 10.33 -1.75 -3.87
N HIS A 80 10.77 -1.30 -2.69
CA HIS A 80 11.99 -0.51 -2.54
C HIS A 80 13.23 -1.26 -3.06
N SER A 81 13.31 -2.57 -2.79
CA SER A 81 14.39 -3.43 -3.27
C SER A 81 14.42 -3.51 -4.80
N VAL A 82 13.26 -3.69 -5.45
CA VAL A 82 13.14 -3.73 -6.92
C VAL A 82 13.54 -2.39 -7.54
N PHE A 83 13.03 -1.27 -7.00
CA PHE A 83 13.29 0.06 -7.53
C PHE A 83 14.75 0.52 -7.37
N THR A 84 15.52 -0.11 -6.47
CA THR A 84 16.97 0.11 -6.36
C THR A 84 17.74 -0.37 -7.61
N TYR A 85 17.19 -1.32 -8.37
CA TYR A 85 17.81 -1.84 -9.61
C TYR A 85 17.31 -1.13 -10.88
N VAL A 86 16.25 -0.33 -10.80
CA VAL A 86 15.65 0.35 -11.95
C VAL A 86 16.45 1.60 -12.30
N ARG A 87 17.08 1.63 -13.48
CA ARG A 87 17.88 2.76 -13.97
C ARG A 87 17.09 3.81 -14.76
N THR A 88 15.99 3.43 -15.39
CA THR A 88 15.15 4.30 -16.21
C THR A 88 13.70 3.86 -16.11
N THR A 89 12.77 4.81 -15.99
CA THR A 89 11.33 4.51 -15.99
C THR A 89 10.76 4.69 -17.40
N ASP A 90 10.07 3.66 -17.91
CA ASP A 90 9.28 3.73 -19.13
C ASP A 90 7.78 3.88 -18.82
N ARG A 91 6.98 4.15 -19.87
CA ARG A 91 5.53 4.38 -19.71
C ARG A 91 4.78 3.11 -19.26
N GLY A 92 5.27 1.93 -19.62
CA GLY A 92 4.70 0.65 -19.18
C GLY A 92 4.88 0.43 -17.68
N LEU A 93 6.11 0.62 -17.18
CA LEU A 93 6.40 0.52 -15.75
C LEU A 93 5.59 1.51 -14.91
N LEU A 94 5.36 2.73 -15.41
CA LEU A 94 4.53 3.71 -14.72
C LEU A 94 3.10 3.19 -14.51
N TRP A 95 2.45 2.68 -15.56
CA TRP A 95 1.09 2.13 -15.45
C TRP A 95 1.03 0.88 -14.58
N LEU A 96 2.03 0.00 -14.67
CA LEU A 96 2.13 -1.18 -13.82
C LEU A 96 2.27 -0.78 -12.34
N ASN A 97 3.11 0.21 -12.04
CA ASN A 97 3.24 0.75 -10.69
C ASN A 97 1.92 1.36 -10.19
N MET A 98 1.18 2.09 -11.03
CA MET A 98 -0.13 2.63 -10.64
C MET A 98 -1.14 1.52 -10.33
N LEU A 99 -1.15 0.43 -11.12
CA LEU A 99 -2.02 -0.72 -10.87
C LEU A 99 -1.65 -1.44 -9.57
N PHE A 100 -0.35 -1.62 -9.30
CA PHE A 100 0.15 -2.18 -8.04
C PHE A 100 -0.21 -1.28 -6.85
N LEU A 101 0.00 0.03 -6.94
CA LEU A 101 -0.38 0.95 -5.86
C LEU A 101 -1.89 0.95 -5.59
N PHE A 102 -2.71 0.74 -6.62
CA PHE A 102 -4.15 0.59 -6.42
C PHE A 102 -4.50 -0.61 -5.53
N THR A 103 -3.86 -1.76 -5.70
CA THR A 103 -4.11 -2.94 -4.83
C THR A 103 -3.69 -2.67 -3.39
N ILE A 104 -2.58 -1.95 -3.19
CA ILE A 104 -2.13 -1.49 -1.87
C ILE A 104 -3.15 -0.54 -1.21
N VAL A 105 -3.72 0.41 -1.95
CA VAL A 105 -4.73 1.34 -1.43
C VAL A 105 -6.04 0.63 -1.03
N VAL A 106 -6.40 -0.47 -1.71
CA VAL A 106 -7.59 -1.27 -1.37
C VAL A 106 -7.36 -2.14 -0.12
N LEU A 107 -6.10 -2.40 0.25
CA LEU A 107 -5.75 -3.31 1.34
C LEU A 107 -6.35 -2.91 2.70
N PRO A 108 -6.23 -1.66 3.17
CA PRO A 108 -6.85 -1.22 4.42
C PRO A 108 -8.36 -1.48 4.46
N PHE A 109 -9.07 -1.18 3.38
CA PHE A 109 -10.51 -1.45 3.27
C PHE A 109 -10.82 -2.94 3.36
N SER A 110 -10.12 -3.78 2.60
CA SER A 110 -10.34 -5.23 2.63
C SER A 110 -10.04 -5.85 4.00
N ALA A 111 -9.02 -5.34 4.71
CA ALA A 111 -8.67 -5.74 6.06
C ALA A 111 -9.77 -5.36 7.07
N ALA A 112 -10.35 -4.17 6.94
CA ALA A 112 -11.45 -3.70 7.77
C ALA A 112 -12.71 -4.57 7.60
N VAL A 113 -13.05 -4.91 6.35
CA VAL A 113 -14.18 -5.82 6.05
C VAL A 113 -13.95 -7.20 6.68
N LEU A 114 -12.73 -7.73 6.60
CA LEU A 114 -12.39 -8.99 7.25
C LEU A 114 -12.45 -8.89 8.78
N ALA A 115 -12.01 -7.77 9.35
CA ALA A 115 -12.07 -7.51 10.78
C ALA A 115 -13.50 -7.46 11.33
N ASP A 116 -14.44 -6.90 10.57
CA ASP A 116 -15.86 -6.83 10.96
C ASP A 116 -16.59 -8.18 10.74
N TYR A 117 -16.19 -8.95 9.71
CA TYR A 117 -16.86 -10.21 9.34
C TYR A 117 -15.90 -11.40 9.16
N PRO A 118 -15.11 -11.77 10.19
CA PRO A 118 -13.95 -12.67 10.06
C PRO A 118 -14.28 -14.12 9.68
N ARG A 119 -15.56 -14.53 9.82
CA ARG A 119 -16.03 -15.89 9.51
C ARG A 119 -16.89 -15.97 8.25
N THR A 120 -17.04 -14.87 7.52
CA THR A 120 -17.86 -14.86 6.31
C THR A 120 -16.99 -15.15 5.09
N ALA A 121 -17.42 -16.11 4.27
CA ALA A 121 -16.76 -16.43 3.01
C ALA A 121 -16.48 -15.20 2.11
N PRO A 122 -17.43 -14.25 1.91
CA PRO A 122 -17.15 -13.07 1.08
C PRO A 122 -16.04 -12.18 1.63
N ALA A 123 -15.94 -11.97 2.96
CA ALA A 123 -14.90 -11.13 3.53
C ALA A 123 -13.51 -11.77 3.40
N ILE A 124 -13.43 -13.09 3.63
CA ILE A 124 -12.20 -13.87 3.45
C ILE A 124 -11.77 -13.84 1.97
N ALA A 125 -12.71 -14.04 1.05
CA ALA A 125 -12.44 -13.99 -0.39
C ALA A 125 -11.96 -12.60 -0.82
N LEU A 126 -12.62 -11.53 -0.38
CA LEU A 126 -12.23 -10.15 -0.71
C LEU A 126 -10.79 -9.84 -0.26
N TYR A 127 -10.46 -10.14 1.00
CA TYR A 127 -9.13 -9.91 1.54
C TYR A 127 -8.07 -10.79 0.85
N GLY A 128 -8.37 -12.09 0.69
CA GLY A 128 -7.48 -13.04 0.04
C GLY A 128 -7.21 -12.70 -1.43
N THR A 129 -8.24 -12.31 -2.19
CA THR A 129 -8.09 -11.87 -3.58
C THR A 129 -7.26 -10.59 -3.66
N ASN A 130 -7.47 -9.62 -2.76
CA ASN A 130 -6.67 -8.41 -2.78
C ASN A 130 -5.18 -8.68 -2.49
N VAL A 131 -4.87 -9.50 -1.50
CA VAL A 131 -3.48 -9.94 -1.22
C VAL A 131 -2.89 -10.73 -2.39
N ALA A 132 -3.69 -11.58 -3.04
CA ALA A 132 -3.24 -12.30 -4.24
C ALA A 132 -2.92 -11.33 -5.39
N LEU A 133 -3.74 -10.29 -5.60
CA LEU A 133 -3.47 -9.25 -6.60
C LEU A 133 -2.18 -8.49 -6.30
N CYS A 134 -1.91 -8.13 -5.03
CA CYS A 134 -0.64 -7.51 -4.64
C CYS A 134 0.59 -8.40 -4.91
N SER A 135 0.42 -9.73 -4.94
CA SER A 135 1.51 -10.67 -5.22
C SER A 135 1.80 -10.85 -6.71
N VAL A 136 0.82 -10.56 -7.56
CA VAL A 136 0.89 -10.80 -9.02
C VAL A 136 1.23 -9.53 -9.79
N ALA A 137 0.84 -8.36 -9.26
CA ALA A 137 1.16 -7.05 -9.80
C ALA A 137 2.61 -6.65 -9.52
#